data_AF-A0A2N3YKS5-F1
#
_entry.id   AF-A0A2N3YKS5-F1
#
_cell.length_a   1.000
_cell.length_b   1.000
_cell.length_c   1.000
_cell.angle_alpha   90.00
_cell.angle_beta   90.00
_cell.angle_gamma   90.00
#
_symmetry.space_group_name_H-M   'P 1'
#
loop_
_entity.id
_entity.type
_entity.pdbx_description
1 polymer ?
#
loop_
_entity_poly.entity_id
_entity_poly.type
_entity_poly.pdbx_seq_one_letter_code
_entity_poly.pdbx_strand_id
1 'polypeptide(L)'
;MTHGSTHDDAGVAAAAPASSSLPSRGVDVLPPVARTELERIRRRWSELPAREAATAAPALREAVEAIAGRSAAAALPDLGPAVLSDQLAVVVWDAYASGHGDGVADALTGLRRALP
;
A
#
# COMPACT_ATOMS: atom_id res chain seq x y z
N MET A 1 -49.72 -12.57 45.32
CA MET A 1 -48.78 -13.52 44.68
C MET A 1 -48.97 -13.35 43.18
N THR A 2 -48.56 -12.23 42.58
CA THR A 2 -47.26 -12.01 41.90
C THR A 2 -46.82 -13.19 41.04
N HIS A 3 -46.85 -13.01 39.72
CA HIS A 3 -45.80 -13.22 38.69
C HIS A 3 -46.55 -13.07 37.35
N GLY A 4 -46.18 -12.24 36.37
CA GLY A 4 -44.87 -11.72 35.98
C GLY A 4 -44.75 -11.96 34.48
N SER A 5 -44.59 -10.89 33.70
CA SER A 5 -44.44 -10.87 32.24
C SER A 5 -43.32 -11.78 31.72
N THR A 6 -43.43 -12.22 30.47
CA THR A 6 -42.30 -12.24 29.53
C THR A 6 -42.80 -12.07 28.09
N HIS A 7 -42.65 -10.85 27.60
CA HIS A 7 -42.65 -10.50 26.19
C HIS A 7 -41.26 -10.90 25.66
N ASP A 8 -41.19 -11.82 24.71
CA ASP A 8 -39.95 -12.18 24.01
C ASP A 8 -39.62 -11.07 23.00
N ASP A 9 -38.94 -10.02 23.48
CA ASP A 9 -38.15 -9.13 22.62
C ASP A 9 -36.71 -9.66 22.63
N ALA A 10 -36.38 -10.47 21.62
CA ALA A 10 -34.99 -10.81 21.31
C ALA A 10 -34.32 -9.58 20.69
N GLY A 11 -33.84 -8.68 21.55
CA GLY A 11 -32.98 -7.58 21.20
C GLY A 11 -31.74 -8.07 20.45
N VAL A 12 -31.59 -7.60 19.22
CA VAL A 12 -30.39 -7.74 18.42
C VAL A 12 -29.25 -7.07 19.18
N ALA A 13 -28.39 -7.87 19.81
CA ALA A 13 -27.13 -7.39 20.37
C ALA A 13 -26.26 -6.91 19.21
N ALA A 14 -26.39 -5.62 18.88
CA ALA A 14 -25.45 -4.91 18.05
C ALA A 14 -24.09 -5.01 18.71
N ALA A 15 -23.26 -5.91 18.20
CA ALA A 15 -21.85 -5.99 18.55
C ALA A 15 -21.25 -4.60 18.39
N ALA A 16 -20.72 -4.07 19.50
CA ALA A 16 -20.00 -2.81 19.53
C ALA A 16 -18.98 -2.78 18.38
N PRO A 17 -18.84 -1.68 17.62
CA PRO A 17 -17.76 -1.57 16.68
C PRO A 17 -16.47 -1.71 17.48
N ALA A 18 -15.64 -2.69 17.09
CA ALA A 18 -14.28 -2.80 17.60
C ALA A 18 -13.66 -1.41 17.47
N SER A 19 -13.32 -0.81 18.61
CA SER A 19 -12.54 0.40 18.66
C SER A 19 -11.30 0.17 17.79
N SER A 20 -11.28 0.75 16.60
CA SER A 20 -10.04 0.91 15.85
C SER A 20 -9.17 1.81 16.71
N SER A 21 -8.33 1.19 17.53
CA SER A 21 -7.20 1.82 18.18
C SER A 21 -6.38 2.43 17.06
N LEU A 22 -6.60 3.72 16.79
CA LEU A 22 -5.82 4.48 15.83
C LEU A 22 -4.35 4.33 16.25
N PRO A 23 -3.46 3.86 15.38
CA PRO A 23 -2.04 3.87 15.69
C PRO A 23 -1.61 5.30 15.99
N SER A 24 -0.92 5.46 17.12
CA SER A 24 -0.44 6.71 17.67
C SER A 24 0.19 7.63 16.63
N ARG A 25 -0.09 8.93 16.75
CA ARG A 25 0.57 10.02 16.02
C ARG A 25 2.09 9.78 15.96
N GLY A 26 2.63 9.57 14.76
CA GLY A 26 4.03 9.86 14.45
C GLY A 26 5.00 8.69 14.23
N VAL A 27 4.54 7.44 14.12
CA VAL A 27 5.43 6.40 13.57
C VAL A 27 5.50 6.62 12.07
N ASP A 28 6.71 6.98 11.62
CA ASP A 28 7.00 7.04 10.21
C ASP A 28 6.92 5.63 9.61
N VAL A 29 5.80 5.36 8.93
CA VAL A 29 5.44 4.02 8.41
C VAL A 29 6.52 3.49 7.47
N LEU A 30 7.17 4.36 6.70
CA LEU A 30 8.25 3.99 5.80
C LEU A 30 9.61 4.07 6.51
N PRO A 31 10.39 2.97 6.52
CA PRO A 31 11.79 3.04 6.89
C PRO A 31 12.57 4.05 6.02
N PRO A 32 13.58 4.75 6.56
CA PRO A 32 14.33 5.79 5.83
C PRO A 32 14.96 5.31 4.52
N VAL A 33 15.40 4.05 4.46
CA VAL A 33 15.99 3.45 3.25
C VAL A 33 14.93 3.32 2.16
N ALA A 34 13.75 2.79 2.48
CA ALA A 34 12.66 2.64 1.52
C ALA A 34 12.19 4.01 1.00
N ARG A 35 12.06 5.01 1.88
CA ARG A 35 11.75 6.40 1.47
C ARG A 35 12.79 6.95 0.51
N THR A 36 14.07 6.78 0.83
CA THR A 36 15.17 7.31 0.01
C THR A 36 15.18 6.68 -1.37
N GLU A 37 15.00 5.36 -1.47
CA GLU A 37 14.97 4.67 -2.75
C GLU A 37 13.71 5.04 -3.57
N LEU A 38 12.56 5.19 -2.92
CA LEU A 38 11.33 5.63 -3.58
C LEU A 38 11.47 7.05 -4.17
N GLU A 39 12.04 8.00 -3.42
CA GLU A 39 12.29 9.35 -3.93
C GLU A 39 13.26 9.37 -5.11
N ARG A 40 14.32 8.53 -5.06
CA ARG A 40 15.25 8.37 -6.18
C ARG A 40 14.56 7.81 -7.43
N ILE A 41 13.67 6.84 -7.26
CA ILE A 41 12.88 6.26 -8.35
C ILE A 41 11.93 7.30 -8.92
N ARG A 42 11.14 8.00 -8.09
CA ARG A 42 10.20 9.03 -8.55
C ARG A 42 10.90 10.13 -9.32
N ARG A 43 12.04 10.62 -8.80
CA ARG A 43 12.86 11.61 -9.47
C ARG A 43 13.36 11.11 -10.82
N ARG A 44 14.01 9.94 -10.86
CA ARG A 44 14.50 9.36 -12.11
C ARG A 44 13.38 9.18 -13.13
N TRP A 45 12.25 8.60 -12.72
CA TRP A 45 11.08 8.40 -13.57
C TRP A 45 10.56 9.70 -14.17
N SER A 46 10.50 10.77 -13.37
CA SER A 46 10.05 12.09 -13.84
C SER A 46 11.01 12.77 -14.81
N GLU A 47 12.29 12.41 -14.77
CA GLU A 47 13.33 12.95 -15.64
C GLU A 47 13.47 12.14 -16.95
N LEU A 48 12.86 10.95 -17.06
CA LEU A 48 12.94 10.10 -18.26
C LEU A 48 12.17 10.71 -19.45
N PRO A 49 12.73 10.70 -20.67
CA PRO A 49 11.98 10.96 -21.87
C PRO A 49 10.79 10.01 -22.01
N ALA A 50 9.65 10.50 -22.50
CA ALA A 50 8.40 9.74 -22.57
C ALA A 50 8.54 8.37 -23.25
N ARG A 51 9.38 8.27 -24.29
CA ARG A 51 9.64 7.01 -24.99
C ARG A 51 10.36 5.99 -24.10
N GLU A 52 11.35 6.43 -23.32
CA GLU A 52 12.11 5.57 -22.41
C GLU A 52 11.24 5.14 -21.22
N ALA A 53 10.44 6.08 -20.68
CA ALA A 53 9.44 5.75 -19.66
C ALA A 53 8.44 4.71 -20.17
N ALA A 54 7.95 4.83 -21.41
CA ALA A 54 7.06 3.84 -22.02
C ALA A 54 7.73 2.46 -22.17
N THR A 55 9.02 2.41 -22.52
CA THR A 55 9.79 1.16 -22.59
C THR A 55 10.02 0.53 -21.22
N ALA A 56 10.27 1.34 -20.18
CA ALA A 56 10.51 0.86 -18.81
C ALA A 56 9.22 0.55 -18.02
N ALA A 57 8.06 1.02 -18.48
CA ALA A 57 6.78 0.90 -17.79
C ALA A 57 6.37 -0.54 -17.43
N PRO A 58 6.55 -1.56 -18.29
CA PRO A 58 6.21 -2.94 -17.93
C PRO A 58 6.99 -3.46 -16.72
N ALA A 59 8.30 -3.18 -16.64
CA ALA A 59 9.13 -3.60 -15.53
C ALA A 59 8.76 -2.89 -14.22
N LEU A 60 8.45 -1.58 -14.31
CA LEU A 60 7.94 -0.85 -13.15
C LEU A 60 6.57 -1.39 -12.71
N ARG A 61 5.66 -1.68 -13.66
CA ARG A 61 4.35 -2.27 -13.39
C ARG A 61 4.46 -3.59 -12.66
N GLU A 62 5.32 -4.50 -13.13
CA GLU A 62 5.57 -5.80 -12.49
C GLU A 62 6.04 -5.63 -11.04
N ALA A 63 6.96 -4.68 -10.79
CA ALA A 63 7.41 -4.39 -9.43
C ALA A 63 6.28 -3.86 -8.54
N VAL A 64 5.43 -2.97 -9.07
CA VAL A 64 4.26 -2.45 -8.34
C VAL A 64 3.28 -3.59 -8.01
N GLU A 65 2.98 -4.50 -8.95
CA GLU A 65 2.11 -5.66 -8.70
C GLU A 65 2.71 -6.64 -7.68
N ALA A 66 4.01 -6.92 -7.80
CA ALA A 66 4.70 -7.81 -6.88
C ALA A 66 4.74 -7.28 -5.44
N ILE A 67 4.80 -5.95 -5.26
CA ILE A 67 4.70 -5.32 -3.94
C ILE A 67 3.25 -5.28 -3.47
N ALA A 68 2.30 -4.91 -4.34
CA ALA A 68 0.88 -4.88 -4.03
C ALA A 68 0.38 -6.23 -3.52
N GLY A 69 0.79 -7.33 -4.17
CA GLY A 69 0.41 -8.70 -3.78
C GLY A 69 0.95 -9.15 -2.42
N ARG A 70 1.86 -8.40 -1.77
CA ARG A 70 2.27 -8.65 -0.38
C ARG A 70 1.28 -8.10 0.63
N SER A 71 0.47 -7.13 0.20
CA SER A 71 -0.65 -6.58 0.96
C SER A 71 -1.96 -7.15 0.44
N ALA A 72 -3.04 -7.07 1.21
CA ALA A 72 -4.38 -7.46 0.74
C ALA A 72 -4.97 -6.46 -0.28
N ALA A 73 -4.12 -5.67 -0.96
CA ALA A 73 -4.54 -4.69 -1.95
C ALA A 73 -5.23 -5.39 -3.13
N ALA A 74 -6.34 -4.80 -3.59
CA ALA A 74 -7.03 -5.25 -4.80
C ALA A 74 -6.12 -5.10 -6.03
N ALA A 75 -6.50 -5.77 -7.13
CA ALA A 75 -5.83 -5.60 -8.41
C ALA A 75 -5.72 -4.11 -8.77
N LEU A 76 -4.51 -3.68 -9.11
CA LEU A 76 -4.24 -2.28 -9.41
C LEU A 76 -4.80 -1.92 -10.80
N PRO A 77 -5.54 -0.81 -10.91
CA PRO A 77 -5.97 -0.33 -12.21
C PRO A 77 -4.75 0.10 -13.03
N ASP A 78 -4.76 -0.23 -14.33
CA ASP A 78 -3.83 0.37 -15.28
C ASP A 78 -4.25 1.81 -15.55
N LEU A 79 -3.46 2.74 -15.02
CA LEU A 79 -3.66 4.18 -15.16
C LEU A 79 -2.60 4.81 -16.08
N GLY A 80 -1.80 3.96 -16.76
CA GLY A 80 -0.74 4.38 -17.66
C GLY A 80 0.57 4.79 -16.96
N PRO A 81 1.63 5.03 -17.76
CA PRO A 81 3.00 5.20 -17.27
C PRO A 81 3.22 6.48 -16.45
N ALA A 82 2.39 7.50 -16.65
CA ALA A 82 2.54 8.79 -15.98
C ALA A 82 2.36 8.68 -14.45
N VAL A 83 1.58 7.71 -13.97
CA VAL A 83 1.26 7.56 -12.53
C VAL A 83 1.90 6.33 -11.89
N LEU A 84 2.65 5.51 -12.63
CA LEU A 84 3.23 4.27 -12.09
C LEU A 84 4.17 4.50 -10.89
N SER A 85 4.93 5.59 -10.90
CA SER A 85 5.81 5.94 -9.78
C SER A 85 5.03 6.36 -8.53
N ASP A 86 3.82 6.91 -8.70
CA ASP A 86 2.91 7.24 -7.60
C ASP A 86 2.17 6.00 -7.10
N GLN A 87 1.74 5.11 -8.00
CA GLN A 87 1.19 3.81 -7.63
C GLN A 87 2.21 2.98 -6.83
N LEU A 88 3.50 3.02 -7.21
CA LEU A 88 4.57 2.40 -6.42
C LEU A 88 4.62 2.94 -5.00
N ALA A 89 4.51 4.27 -4.82
CA ALA A 89 4.54 4.89 -3.51
C ALA A 89 3.40 4.40 -2.61
N VAL A 90 2.19 4.28 -3.17
CA VAL A 90 1.01 3.78 -2.46
C VAL A 90 1.23 2.33 -2.01
N VAL A 91 1.62 1.43 -2.91
CA VAL A 91 1.75 0.01 -2.56
C VAL A 91 2.90 -0.28 -1.62
N VAL A 92 3.97 0.51 -1.68
CA VAL A 92 5.07 0.45 -0.69
C VAL A 92 4.55 0.86 0.68
N TRP A 93 3.78 1.94 0.75
CA TRP A 93 3.15 2.38 1.99
C TRP A 93 2.19 1.31 2.54
N ASP A 94 1.32 0.75 1.71
CA ASP A 94 0.37 -0.30 2.10
C ASP A 94 1.08 -1.55 2.62
N ALA A 95 2.18 -1.96 1.98
CA ALA A 95 2.99 -3.09 2.43
C ALA A 95 3.56 -2.84 3.84
N TYR A 96 4.14 -1.67 4.09
CA TYR A 96 4.66 -1.33 5.42
C TYR A 96 3.55 -1.14 6.47
N ALA A 97 2.47 -0.44 6.12
CA ALA A 97 1.33 -0.23 7.00
C ALA A 97 0.66 -1.55 7.41
N SER A 98 0.68 -2.54 6.52
CA SER A 98 0.13 -3.88 6.75
C SER A 98 1.12 -4.85 7.41
N GLY A 99 2.34 -4.41 7.75
CA GLY A 99 3.37 -5.28 8.35
C GLY A 99 4.06 -6.25 7.39
N HIS A 100 3.91 -6.06 6.07
CA HIS A 100 4.51 -6.89 5.01
C HIS A 100 5.63 -6.14 4.27
N GLY A 101 6.34 -5.26 4.98
CA GLY A 101 7.39 -4.40 4.44
C GLY A 101 8.76 -5.07 4.25
N ASP A 102 8.91 -6.32 4.68
CA ASP A 102 10.17 -7.06 4.60
C ASP A 102 10.62 -7.21 3.13
N GLY A 103 11.89 -6.92 2.87
CA GLY A 103 12.49 -6.97 1.52
C GLY A 103 12.01 -5.91 0.53
N VAL A 104 11.09 -5.00 0.90
CA VAL A 104 10.64 -3.92 0.01
C VAL A 104 11.78 -2.97 -0.36
N ALA A 105 12.65 -2.60 0.60
CA ALA A 105 13.79 -1.72 0.34
C ALA A 105 14.79 -2.31 -0.68
N ASP A 106 15.04 -3.62 -0.62
CA ASP A 106 15.91 -4.31 -1.58
C ASP A 106 15.27 -4.38 -2.97
N ALA A 107 13.96 -4.64 -3.03
CA ALA A 107 13.21 -4.61 -4.28
C ALA A 107 13.26 -3.21 -4.94
N LEU A 108 13.10 -2.13 -4.16
CA LEU A 108 13.25 -0.76 -4.65
C LEU A 108 14.67 -0.49 -5.14
N THR A 109 15.69 -0.96 -4.41
CA THR A 109 17.09 -0.83 -4.84
C THR A 109 17.35 -1.54 -6.17
N GLY A 110 16.82 -2.75 -6.34
CA GLY A 110 16.89 -3.52 -7.58
C GLY A 110 16.20 -2.80 -8.74
N LEU A 111 14.95 -2.35 -8.53
CA LEU A 111 14.19 -1.58 -9.49
C LEU A 111 14.93 -0.30 -9.92
N ARG A 112 15.45 0.47 -8.96
CA ARG A 112 16.24 1.68 -9.24
C ARG A 112 17.43 1.38 -10.15
N ARG A 113 18.10 0.24 -9.97
CA ARG A 113 19.25 -0.16 -10.81
C ARG A 113 18.85 -0.61 -12.22
N ALA A 114 17.61 -1.09 -12.38
CA ALA A 114 17.07 -1.51 -13.67
C ALA A 114 16.49 -0.36 -14.51
N LEU A 115 16.17 0.78 -13.87
CA LEU A 115 15.71 1.97 -14.60
C LEU A 115 16.85 2.60 -15.42
N PRO A 116 16.57 3.08 -16.65
CA PRO A 116 17.53 3.80 -17.50
C PRO A 116 18.15 5.04 -16.82
#